data_AF-A0A0K2H3N3-F1
#
_entry.id   AF-A0A0K2H3N3-F1
#
_cell.length_a   1.000
_cell.length_b   1.000
_cell.length_c   1.000
_cell.angle_alpha   90.00
_cell.angle_beta   90.00
_cell.angle_gamma   90.00
#
_symmetry.space_group_name_H-M   'P 1'
#
loop_
_entity.id
_entity.type
_entity.pdbx_description
1 polymer ?
#
loop_
_entity_poly.entity_id
_entity_poly.type
_entity_poly.pdbx_seq_one_letter_code
_entity_poly.pdbx_strand_id
1 'polypeptide(L)' 'MKQQADALGVLIRAGVDPENAARIAGIEDVEFTGAVPVSLRQPEADAKNLEGR' A
#
# COMPACT_ATOMS: atom_id res chain seq x y z
N MET A 1 12.90 -11.28 -0.10
CA MET A 1 11.58 -10.72 -0.44
C MET A 1 10.85 -10.10 0.76
N LYS A 2 10.36 -10.86 1.76
CA LYS A 2 9.63 -10.25 2.91
C LYS A 2 10.41 -9.11 3.59
N GLN A 3 11.67 -9.33 3.95
CA GLN A 3 12.49 -8.32 4.64
C GLN A 3 12.68 -7.04 3.82
N GLN A 4 12.86 -7.16 2.50
CA GLN A 4 13.01 -6.01 1.61
C GLN A 4 11.68 -5.23 1.50
N ALA A 5 10.55 -5.93 1.38
CA ALA A 5 9.24 -5.31 1.36
C ALA A 5 8.90 -4.60 2.69
N ASP A 6 9.25 -5.22 3.82
CA ASP A 6 9.10 -4.61 5.14
C ASP A 6 9.95 -3.34 5.25
N ALA A 7 11.22 -3.40 4.82
CA ALA A 7 12.14 -2.26 4.81
C ALA A 7 11.64 -1.11 3.93
N LEU A 8 11.16 -1.41 2.72
CA LEU A 8 10.54 -0.44 1.82
C LEU A 8 9.38 0.29 2.50
N GLY A 9 8.47 -0.46 3.12
CA GLY A 9 7.33 0.12 3.83
C GLY A 9 7.75 1.00 5.02
N VAL A 10 8.80 0.63 5.75
CA VAL A 10 9.36 1.44 6.84
C VAL A 10 9.94 2.74 6.32
N LEU A 11 10.73 2.70 5.25
CA LEU A 11 11.37 3.88 4.64
C LEU A 11 10.34 4.89 4.14
N ILE A 12 9.31 4.43 3.41
CA ILE A 12 8.24 5.31 2.91
C ILE A 12 7.49 5.97 4.07
N ARG A 13 7.15 5.21 5.12
CA ARG A 13 6.47 5.78 6.31
C ARG A 13 7.37 6.74 7.10
N ALA A 14 8.69 6.60 7.01
CA ALA A 14 9.64 7.54 7.57
C ALA A 14 9.80 8.83 6.72
N GLY A 15 9.08 8.94 5.60
CA GLY A 15 9.11 10.12 4.72
C GLY A 15 10.19 10.08 3.64
N VAL A 16 10.82 8.93 3.41
CA VAL A 16 11.77 8.76 2.31
C VAL A 16 10.98 8.69 0.99
N ASP A 17 11.48 9.39 -0.02
CA ASP A 17 10.99 9.30 -1.39
C ASP A 17 10.87 7.83 -1.86
N PRO A 18 9.76 7.40 -2.50
CA PRO A 18 9.52 6.00 -2.85
C PRO A 18 10.58 5.36 -3.75
N GLU A 19 11.07 6.07 -4.78
CA GLU A 19 12.09 5.52 -5.67
C GLU A 19 13.41 5.33 -4.91
N ASN A 20 13.76 6.30 -4.08
CA ASN A 20 14.94 6.21 -3.22
C ASN A 20 14.81 5.08 -2.18
N ALA A 21 13.61 4.91 -1.61
CA ALA A 21 13.31 3.84 -0.65
C ALA A 21 13.45 2.45 -1.29
N ALA A 22 13.00 2.26 -2.54
CA ALA A 22 13.16 1.00 -3.28
C ALA A 22 14.64 0.67 -3.50
N ARG A 23 15.44 1.67 -3.91
CA ARG A 23 16.88 1.53 -4.06
C ARG A 23 17.59 1.15 -2.76
N ILE A 24 17.23 1.78 -1.64
CA ILE A 24 17.79 1.46 -0.31
C ILE A 24 17.36 0.05 0.13
N ALA A 25 16.10 -0.32 -0.11
CA ALA A 25 15.57 -1.65 0.21
C ALA A 25 16.10 -2.77 -0.73
N GLY A 26 16.84 -2.41 -1.78
CA GLY A 26 17.38 -3.35 -2.75
C GLY A 26 16.30 -4.02 -3.59
N ILE A 27 15.24 -3.29 -3.93
CA ILE A 27 14.20 -3.73 -4.85
C ILE A 27 14.32 -2.93 -6.15
N GLU A 28 14.53 -3.63 -7.24
CA GLU A 28 14.61 -3.08 -8.60
C GLU A 28 13.27 -3.28 -9.33
N ASP A 29 13.03 -2.49 -10.37
CA ASP A 29 11.85 -2.57 -11.24
C ASP A 29 10.48 -2.55 -10.52
N VAL A 30 10.37 -1.78 -9.44
CA VAL A 30 9.07 -1.52 -8.77
C VAL A 30 8.38 -0.32 -9.39
N GLU A 31 7.15 -0.53 -9.83
CA GLU A 31 6.25 0.52 -10.27
C GLU A 31 5.41 1.05 -9.10
N PHE A 32 5.58 2.34 -8.78
CA PHE A 32 4.72 3.02 -7.83
C PHE A 32 3.50 3.57 -8.57
N THR A 33 2.32 3.01 -8.29
CA THR A 33 1.08 3.37 -8.99
C THR A 33 0.56 4.78 -8.67
N GLY A 34 1.10 5.44 -7.65
CA GLY A 34 0.57 6.72 -7.14
C GLY A 34 -0.85 6.61 -6.55
N ALA A 35 -1.39 5.40 -6.42
CA ALA A 35 -2.73 5.20 -5.93
C ALA A 35 -2.81 5.56 -4.44
N VAL A 36 -3.74 6.45 -4.11
CA VAL A 36 -4.07 6.76 -2.72
C VAL A 36 -5.10 5.73 -2.25
N PRO A 37 -4.89 5.04 -1.11
CA PRO A 37 -5.88 4.12 -0.57
C PRO A 37 -7.21 4.86 -0.34
N VAL A 38 -8.27 4.36 -0.97
CA VAL A 38 -9.63 4.85 -0.74
C VAL A 38 -10.45 3.76 -0.07
N SER A 39 -11.27 4.15 0.90
CA SER A 39 -12.27 3.26 1.46
C SER A 39 -13.36 3.03 0.41
N LEU A 40 -13.41 1.82 -0.14
CA LEU A 40 -14.50 1.41 -1.03
C LEU A 40 -15.70 1.01 -0.18
N ARG A 41 -16.82 1.73 -0.32
CA ARG A 41 -18.12 1.27 0.18
C ARG A 41 -18.60 0.16 -0.75
N GLN A 42 -19.00 -0.97 -0.16
CA GLN A 42 -19.63 -2.06 -0.92
C GLN A 42 -20.90 -1.55 -1.61
N PRO A 43 -21.21 -2.01 -2.83
CA PRO A 43 -22.51 -1.74 -3.45
C PRO A 43 -23.64 -2.06 -2.48
N GLU A 44 -24.72 -1.25 -2.48
CA GLU A 44 -25.80 -1.37 -1.49
C GLU A 44 -26.42 -2.78 -1.45
N ALA A 45 -26.44 -3.47 -2.58
CA ALA A 45 -26.92 -4.84 -2.70
C ALA A 45 -26.13 -5.84 -1.84
N ASP A 46 -24.81 -5.63 -1.69
CA ASP A 46 -23.90 -6.51 -0.98
C ASP A 46 -23.68 -6.07 0.48
N ALA A 47 -23.83 -4.78 0.76
CA ALA A 47 -23.68 -4.21 2.12
C ALA A 47 -24.83 -4.62 3.07
N LYS A 48 -26.02 -4.91 2.55
CA LYS A 48 -27.25 -5.12 3.34
C LYS A 48 -27.16 -6.28 4.35
N ASN A 49 -26.32 -7.28 4.08
CA ASN A 49 -26.15 -8.46 4.95
C ASN A 49 -25.03 -8.28 5.99
N LEU A 50 -24.24 -7.20 5.90
CA LEU A 50 -23.06 -6.95 6.72
C LEU A 50 -23.24 -5.75 7.68
N GLU A 51 -24.16 -4.85 7.38
CA GLU A 51 -24.43 -3.62 8.14
C GLU A 51 -25.67 -3.74 9.07
N GLY A 52 -26.13 -4.97 9.32
CA GLY A 52 -27.21 -5.26 10.27
C GLY A 52 -26.74 -5.23 11.74
N ARG A 53 -27.51 -4.55 12.59
CA ARG A 53 -27.29 -4.31 14.04
C ARG A 53 -26.85 -5.52 14.86
#